data_AF-A0A351CJ11-F1
#
_entry.id   AF-A0A351CJ11-F1
#
_cell.length_a   1.000
_cell.length_b   1.000
_cell.length_c   1.000
_cell.angle_alpha   90.00
_cell.angle_beta   90.00
_cell.angle_gamma   90.00
#
_symmetry.space_group_name_H-M   'P 1'
#
loop_
_entity.id
_entity.type
_entity.pdbx_description
1 polymer ?
#
loop_
_entity_poly.entity_id
_entity_poly.type
_entity_poly.pdbx_seq_one_letter_code
_entity_poly.pdbx_strand_id
1 'polypeptide(L)'
;MGNIIRKNSCMPKFKFFLSSKNHPVQEGDFIWSTPIPLSRHQSDRTFEPDSDVFISRGDYFTAVRDFLEGDQYAIITQSASQYLHRNLTPHDLEEIRIFLDKHGEFYHPSKIETVLQDVEVPFVLNVAVTDIGKQCAQREYRLLKNLNTQYTDSFIPKVYALGNVFTNKNQVEARMFLGEWFEGFSEFHISLDPSDGKHKIIVWDH
;
A
#
# COMPACT_ATOMS: atom_id res chain seq x y z
N MET A 1 -1.46 -16.93 42.76
CA MET A 1 -2.51 -16.40 41.87
C MET A 1 -1.87 -15.35 40.99
N GLY A 2 -1.54 -15.70 39.74
CA GLY A 2 -0.95 -14.77 38.78
C GLY A 2 -2.01 -13.78 38.31
N ASN A 3 -1.74 -12.49 38.45
CA ASN A 3 -2.54 -11.43 37.85
C ASN A 3 -2.39 -11.51 36.33
N ILE A 4 -3.38 -12.08 35.65
CA ILE A 4 -3.54 -11.92 34.21
C ILE A 4 -4.05 -10.50 34.02
N ILE A 5 -3.13 -9.60 33.66
CA ILE A 5 -3.48 -8.27 33.16
C ILE A 5 -4.30 -8.50 31.90
N ARG A 6 -5.62 -8.27 31.98
CA ARG A 6 -6.47 -8.21 30.79
C ARG A 6 -5.95 -7.06 29.94
N LYS A 7 -5.29 -7.37 28.81
CA LYS A 7 -5.11 -6.39 27.73
C LYS A 7 -6.51 -5.86 27.41
N ASN A 8 -6.73 -4.55 27.54
CA ASN A 8 -7.96 -3.93 27.07
C ASN A 8 -8.03 -4.17 25.56
N SER A 9 -8.95 -5.03 25.12
CA SER A 9 -9.29 -5.24 23.70
C SER A 9 -9.78 -3.94 23.10
N CYS A 10 -8.90 -3.22 22.42
CA CYS A 10 -9.28 -2.19 21.46
C CYS A 10 -9.02 -2.75 20.06
N MET A 11 -9.84 -2.36 19.10
CA MET A 11 -9.54 -2.58 17.69
C MET A 11 -8.39 -1.64 17.28
N PRO A 12 -7.56 -2.00 16.29
CA PRO A 12 -6.47 -1.15 15.84
C PRO A 12 -7.01 0.19 15.36
N LYS A 13 -6.30 1.27 15.69
CA LYS A 13 -6.65 2.62 15.21
C LYS A 13 -6.09 2.82 13.81
N PHE A 14 -6.82 3.53 12.96
CA PHE A 14 -6.29 3.96 11.66
C PHE A 14 -5.81 5.40 11.71
N LYS A 15 -4.68 5.65 11.05
CA LYS A 15 -4.18 6.99 10.76
C LYS A 15 -3.75 7.09 9.31
N PHE A 16 -4.05 8.23 8.69
CA PHE A 16 -3.79 8.47 7.28
C PHE A 16 -2.76 9.56 7.13
N PHE A 17 -1.78 9.39 6.26
CA PHE A 17 -0.67 10.31 6.08
C PHE A 17 -0.43 10.56 4.60
N LEU A 18 0.11 11.75 4.30
CA LEU A 18 0.84 11.95 3.06
C LEU A 18 2.32 11.70 3.36
N SER A 19 3.08 11.04 2.46
CA SER A 19 4.46 10.65 2.78
C SER A 19 5.36 11.85 3.12
N SER A 20 5.06 13.03 2.56
CA SER A 20 5.74 14.28 2.86
C SER A 20 5.35 14.92 4.21
N LYS A 21 4.43 14.32 4.99
CA LYS A 21 3.86 14.91 6.21
C LYS A 21 3.98 13.97 7.41
N ASN A 22 4.45 14.52 8.52
CA ASN A 22 4.56 13.81 9.80
C ASN A 22 3.25 13.84 10.63
N HIS A 23 2.25 14.60 10.19
CA HIS A 23 0.96 14.71 10.87
C HIS A 23 -0.13 13.99 10.07
N PRO A 24 -1.03 13.26 10.75
CA PRO A 24 -2.09 12.56 10.07
C PRO A 24 -3.08 13.54 9.45
N VAL A 25 -3.55 13.19 8.25
CA VAL A 25 -4.68 13.83 7.57
C VAL A 25 -5.97 13.34 8.22
N GLN A 26 -6.91 14.26 8.43
CA GLN A 26 -8.23 13.96 8.99
C GLN A 26 -9.32 14.05 7.93
N GLU A 27 -10.39 13.29 8.16
CA GLU A 27 -11.63 13.47 7.41
C GLU A 27 -12.15 14.90 7.64
N GLY A 28 -12.40 15.63 6.55
CA GLY A 28 -12.78 17.05 6.59
C GLY A 28 -11.64 18.02 6.25
N ASP A 29 -10.38 17.58 6.29
CA ASP A 29 -9.28 18.39 5.75
C ASP A 29 -9.49 18.63 4.25
N PHE A 30 -9.11 19.82 3.75
CA PHE A 30 -9.23 20.13 2.32
C PHE A 30 -8.58 19.06 1.44
N ILE A 31 -7.41 18.56 1.86
CA ILE A 31 -6.65 17.54 1.14
C ILE A 31 -7.40 16.20 1.04
N TRP A 32 -8.30 15.87 1.98
CA TRP A 32 -9.12 14.66 1.93
C TRP A 32 -9.99 14.60 0.67
N SER A 33 -10.53 15.75 0.25
CA SER A 33 -11.42 15.85 -0.90
C SER A 33 -10.69 16.07 -2.23
N THR A 34 -9.37 16.22 -2.22
CA THR A 34 -8.59 16.42 -3.45
C THR A 34 -8.41 15.11 -4.23
N PRO A 35 -8.40 15.16 -5.58
CA PRO A 35 -8.21 13.97 -6.40
C PRO A 35 -6.80 13.36 -6.27
N ILE A 36 -6.72 12.05 -6.42
CA ILE A 36 -5.45 11.36 -6.73
C ILE A 36 -5.19 11.45 -8.25
N PRO A 37 -3.95 11.73 -8.70
CA PRO A 37 -3.56 11.56 -10.09
C PRO A 37 -3.78 10.12 -10.53
N LEU A 38 -4.36 9.89 -11.72
CA LEU A 38 -4.65 8.54 -12.23
C LEU A 38 -3.50 7.97 -13.08
N SER A 39 -2.57 8.82 -13.50
CA SER A 39 -1.30 8.41 -14.13
C SER A 39 -0.15 9.31 -13.68
N ARG A 40 1.09 8.84 -13.86
CA ARG A 40 2.30 9.61 -13.52
C ARG A 40 2.45 10.89 -14.34
N HIS A 41 1.74 10.99 -15.46
CA HIS A 41 1.80 12.10 -16.40
C HIS A 41 0.79 13.22 -16.08
N GLN A 42 -0.17 12.96 -15.18
CA GLN A 42 -1.21 13.92 -14.77
C GLN A 42 -0.77 14.85 -13.62
N SER A 43 0.53 15.02 -13.39
CA SER A 43 1.02 15.91 -12.32
C SER A 43 0.67 17.38 -12.60
N ASP A 44 -0.15 17.93 -11.71
CA ASP A 44 -0.37 19.34 -11.35
C ASP A 44 -0.93 20.38 -12.35
N ARG A 45 -1.10 20.15 -13.66
CA ARG A 45 -1.64 21.23 -14.53
C ARG A 45 -2.70 20.92 -15.58
N THR A 46 -3.09 19.67 -15.82
CA THR A 46 -4.19 19.37 -16.74
C THR A 46 -4.86 18.06 -16.34
N PHE A 47 -6.01 18.18 -15.69
CA PHE A 47 -7.02 17.11 -15.74
C PHE A 47 -7.58 17.11 -17.16
N GLU A 48 -6.93 16.37 -18.06
CA GLU A 48 -7.58 15.92 -19.29
C GLU A 48 -8.67 14.93 -18.86
N PRO A 49 -9.97 15.17 -19.13
CA PRO A 49 -11.09 14.36 -18.64
C PRO A 49 -11.16 12.95 -19.25
N ASP A 50 -10.08 12.44 -19.83
CA ASP A 50 -10.09 11.24 -20.67
C ASP A 50 -10.27 9.94 -19.84
N SER A 51 -10.48 10.07 -18.53
CA SER A 51 -11.03 9.02 -17.68
C SER A 51 -12.14 9.57 -16.79
N ASP A 52 -13.37 9.07 -16.97
CA ASP A 52 -14.57 9.37 -16.15
C ASP A 52 -14.44 9.01 -14.65
N VAL A 53 -13.26 8.55 -14.21
CA VAL A 53 -13.02 8.03 -12.87
C VAL A 53 -12.44 9.12 -11.98
N PHE A 54 -13.28 9.75 -11.16
CA PHE A 54 -12.82 10.63 -10.09
C PHE A 54 -12.65 9.84 -8.79
N ILE A 55 -11.47 9.92 -8.16
CA ILE A 55 -11.21 9.33 -6.84
C ILE A 55 -10.51 10.37 -5.98
N SER A 56 -11.13 10.73 -4.85
CA SER A 56 -10.48 11.60 -3.88
C SER A 56 -9.47 10.82 -3.03
N ARG A 57 -8.52 11.53 -2.40
CA ARG A 57 -7.62 10.94 -1.39
C ARG A 57 -8.40 10.28 -0.24
N GLY A 58 -9.55 10.84 0.13
CA GLY A 58 -10.44 10.26 1.12
C GLY A 58 -11.09 8.95 0.67
N ASP A 59 -11.56 8.88 -0.58
CA ASP A 59 -12.08 7.63 -1.15
C ASP A 59 -10.99 6.56 -1.20
N TYR A 60 -9.76 6.96 -1.56
CA TYR A 60 -8.59 6.10 -1.55
C TYR A 60 -8.30 5.54 -0.15
N PHE A 61 -8.14 6.42 0.86
CA PHE A 61 -7.84 6.01 2.23
C PHE A 61 -8.92 5.12 2.83
N THR A 62 -10.18 5.43 2.53
CA THR A 62 -11.31 4.63 2.96
C THR A 62 -11.28 3.25 2.31
N ALA A 63 -11.07 3.16 1.00
CA ALA A 63 -10.98 1.86 0.33
C ALA A 63 -9.81 1.01 0.86
N VAL A 64 -8.64 1.62 1.11
CA VAL A 64 -7.50 0.93 1.73
C VAL A 64 -7.85 0.42 3.12
N ARG A 65 -8.50 1.25 3.94
CA ARG A 65 -8.98 0.84 5.26
C ARG A 65 -9.95 -0.33 5.15
N ASP A 66 -10.96 -0.25 4.29
CA ASP A 66 -11.96 -1.31 4.11
C ASP A 66 -11.32 -2.64 3.69
N PHE A 67 -10.30 -2.58 2.82
CA PHE A 67 -9.52 -3.75 2.43
C PHE A 67 -8.79 -4.39 3.62
N LEU A 68 -8.20 -3.57 4.50
CA LEU A 68 -7.42 -4.04 5.66
C LEU A 68 -8.31 -4.46 6.84
N GLU A 69 -9.47 -3.82 7.04
CA GLU A 69 -10.47 -4.16 8.06
C GLU A 69 -11.32 -5.38 7.68
N GLY A 70 -11.38 -5.72 6.39
CA GLY A 70 -12.15 -6.84 5.85
C GLY A 70 -11.91 -8.16 6.60
N ASP A 71 -12.98 -8.93 6.76
CA ASP A 71 -12.99 -10.21 7.50
C ASP A 71 -12.34 -10.12 8.89
N GLN A 72 -12.72 -9.10 9.67
CA GLN A 72 -12.19 -8.85 11.02
C GLN A 72 -10.66 -8.75 11.03
N TYR A 73 -10.08 -7.96 10.12
CA TYR A 73 -8.63 -7.73 10.01
C TYR A 73 -7.82 -8.97 9.60
N ALA A 74 -8.44 -9.98 8.99
CA ALA A 74 -7.77 -11.24 8.65
C ALA A 74 -6.53 -11.01 7.78
N ILE A 75 -6.64 -10.20 6.72
CA ILE A 75 -5.55 -9.95 5.77
C ILE A 75 -4.32 -9.39 6.50
N ILE A 76 -4.48 -8.30 7.24
CA ILE A 76 -3.34 -7.61 7.85
C ILE A 76 -2.76 -8.41 9.03
N THR A 77 -3.61 -9.08 9.80
CA THR A 77 -3.16 -9.92 10.93
C THR A 77 -2.38 -11.14 10.46
N GLN A 78 -2.86 -11.83 9.42
CA GLN A 78 -2.16 -12.98 8.83
C GLN A 78 -0.84 -12.56 8.19
N SER A 79 -0.83 -11.43 7.48
CA SER A 79 0.37 -10.90 6.83
C SER A 79 1.44 -10.53 7.85
N ALA A 80 1.08 -9.83 8.92
CA ALA A 80 1.98 -9.51 10.03
C ALA A 80 2.45 -10.77 10.76
N SER A 81 1.59 -11.77 10.92
CA SER A 81 1.95 -13.06 11.54
C SER A 81 3.01 -13.78 10.71
N GLN A 82 2.82 -13.81 9.38
CA GLN A 82 3.76 -14.41 8.44
C GLN A 82 5.09 -13.66 8.41
N TYR A 83 5.05 -12.32 8.41
CA TYR A 83 6.25 -11.47 8.42
C TYR A 83 7.09 -11.68 9.68
N LEU A 84 6.45 -11.71 10.85
CA LEU A 84 7.12 -11.87 12.15
C LEU A 84 7.37 -13.32 12.56
N HIS A 85 6.91 -14.29 11.77
CA HIS A 85 6.96 -15.72 12.09
C HIS A 85 6.34 -16.06 13.47
N ARG A 86 5.26 -15.38 13.85
CA ARG A 86 4.50 -15.63 15.09
C ARG A 86 3.01 -15.46 14.87
N ASN A 87 2.18 -16.16 15.65
CA ASN A 87 0.73 -16.01 15.55
C ASN A 87 0.28 -14.72 16.22
N LEU A 88 -0.40 -13.86 15.47
CA LEU A 88 -1.04 -12.65 15.97
C LEU A 88 -2.55 -12.75 15.91
N THR A 89 -3.20 -11.94 16.73
CA THR A 89 -4.63 -11.65 16.67
C THR A 89 -4.84 -10.18 16.34
N PRO A 90 -6.04 -9.76 15.88
CA PRO A 90 -6.34 -8.35 15.66
C PRO A 90 -6.10 -7.47 16.91
N HIS A 91 -6.19 -8.03 18.11
CA HIS A 91 -5.94 -7.33 19.37
C HIS A 91 -4.47 -7.06 19.67
N ASP A 92 -3.55 -7.70 18.93
CA ASP A 92 -2.12 -7.42 19.04
C ASP A 92 -1.70 -6.21 18.18
N LEU A 93 -2.60 -5.74 17.30
CA LEU A 93 -2.40 -4.58 16.46
C LEU A 93 -2.87 -3.33 17.21
N GLU A 94 -1.97 -2.38 17.45
CA GLU A 94 -2.29 -1.13 18.15
C GLU A 94 -2.79 -0.07 17.16
N GLU A 95 -2.12 0.04 16.02
CA GLU A 95 -2.36 1.08 15.01
C GLU A 95 -1.99 0.58 13.61
N ILE A 96 -2.72 1.04 12.61
CA ILE A 96 -2.41 0.85 11.20
C ILE A 96 -2.28 2.25 10.58
N ARG A 97 -1.08 2.57 10.11
CA ARG A 97 -0.78 3.84 9.45
C ARG A 97 -0.73 3.64 7.94
N ILE A 98 -1.47 4.46 7.21
CA ILE A 98 -1.60 4.39 5.76
C ILE A 98 -0.99 5.65 5.15
N PHE A 99 0.08 5.50 4.37
CA PHE A 99 0.79 6.62 3.74
C PHE A 99 0.55 6.62 2.24
N LEU A 100 0.09 7.75 1.69
CA LEU A 100 -0.12 7.96 0.25
C LEU A 100 0.74 9.13 -0.23
N ASP A 101 1.51 8.95 -1.31
CA ASP A 101 2.17 10.09 -1.98
C ASP A 101 2.77 9.74 -3.34
N LYS A 102 3.04 8.45 -3.57
CA LYS A 102 3.53 7.99 -4.88
C LYS A 102 2.35 7.55 -5.74
N HIS A 103 2.39 7.95 -7.00
CA HIS A 103 1.48 7.48 -8.04
C HIS A 103 2.30 6.75 -9.09
N GLY A 104 2.02 5.47 -9.29
CA GLY A 104 2.57 4.70 -10.40
C GLY A 104 1.72 4.89 -11.66
N GLU A 105 2.22 4.34 -12.77
CA GLU A 105 1.48 4.35 -14.04
C GLU A 105 0.20 3.51 -13.97
N PHE A 106 0.25 2.39 -13.25
CA PHE A 106 -0.82 1.38 -13.23
C PHE A 106 -1.55 1.26 -11.90
N TYR A 107 -0.92 1.68 -10.82
CA TYR A 107 -1.47 1.63 -9.47
C TYR A 107 -0.79 2.67 -8.59
N HIS A 108 -1.41 2.99 -7.47
CA HIS A 108 -0.89 3.91 -6.47
C HIS A 108 -0.38 3.09 -5.29
N PRO A 109 0.95 3.01 -5.07
CA PRO A 109 1.50 2.33 -3.92
C PRO A 109 1.27 3.14 -2.65
N SER A 110 0.83 2.47 -1.59
CA SER A 110 0.77 3.01 -0.24
C SER A 110 1.68 2.22 0.69
N LYS A 111 2.46 2.91 1.52
CA LYS A 111 3.15 2.27 2.64
C LYS A 111 2.11 2.04 3.73
N ILE A 112 2.04 0.82 4.23
CA ILE A 112 1.21 0.44 5.38
C ILE A 112 2.16 0.09 6.51
N GLU A 113 2.10 0.82 7.62
CA GLU A 113 2.81 0.45 8.84
C GLU A 113 1.83 -0.16 9.82
N THR A 114 2.03 -1.43 10.13
CA THR A 114 1.28 -2.13 11.17
C THR A 114 2.07 -2.04 12.46
N VAL A 115 1.53 -1.33 13.45
CA VAL A 115 2.18 -1.05 14.72
C VAL A 115 1.70 -2.06 15.76
N LEU A 116 2.65 -2.74 16.38
CA LEU A 116 2.46 -3.60 17.53
C LEU A 116 3.24 -3.02 18.72
N GLN A 117 3.01 -3.55 19.91
CA GLN A 117 3.65 -3.07 21.14
C GLN A 117 5.20 -3.02 21.07
N ASP A 118 5.81 -3.95 20.34
CA ASP A 118 7.26 -4.19 20.31
C ASP A 118 7.91 -3.90 18.95
N VAL A 119 7.13 -3.73 17.88
CA VAL A 119 7.65 -3.66 16.52
C VAL A 119 6.68 -2.97 15.56
N GLU A 120 7.23 -2.36 14.52
CA GLU A 120 6.48 -1.87 13.37
C GLU A 120 6.78 -2.77 12.16
N VAL A 121 5.72 -3.23 11.49
CA VAL A 121 5.82 -4.09 10.31
C VAL A 121 5.40 -3.30 9.08
N PRO A 122 6.32 -2.99 8.15
CA PRO A 122 6.02 -2.24 6.95
C PRO A 122 5.57 -3.17 5.81
N PHE A 123 4.53 -2.74 5.09
CA PHE A 123 4.06 -3.36 3.85
C PHE A 123 3.89 -2.32 2.77
N VAL A 124 3.85 -2.78 1.52
CA VAL A 124 3.29 -2.00 0.41
C VAL A 124 1.90 -2.52 0.08
N LEU A 125 0.93 -1.63 -0.07
CA LEU A 125 -0.37 -1.92 -0.66
C LEU A 125 -0.46 -1.21 -2.00
N ASN A 126 -0.52 -1.97 -3.08
CA ASN A 126 -0.66 -1.44 -4.42
C ASN A 126 -2.14 -1.36 -4.79
N VAL A 127 -2.63 -0.16 -5.10
CA VAL A 127 -4.05 0.10 -5.34
C VAL A 127 -4.29 0.50 -6.79
N ALA A 128 -5.01 -0.33 -7.53
CA ALA A 128 -5.34 -0.10 -8.94
C ALA A 128 -6.84 0.19 -9.13
N VAL A 129 -7.14 1.24 -9.88
CA VAL A 129 -8.53 1.75 -10.06
C VAL A 129 -8.98 1.74 -11.52
N THR A 130 -8.03 1.73 -12.47
CA THR A 130 -8.32 1.59 -13.91
C THR A 130 -8.33 0.11 -14.31
N ASP A 131 -9.04 -0.27 -15.37
CA ASP A 131 -9.08 -1.67 -15.80
C ASP A 131 -7.72 -2.24 -16.19
N ILE A 132 -6.88 -1.44 -16.87
CA ILE A 132 -5.50 -1.81 -17.18
C ILE A 132 -4.71 -2.01 -15.88
N GLY A 133 -4.81 -1.06 -14.94
CA GLY A 133 -4.18 -1.16 -13.64
C GLY A 133 -4.58 -2.42 -12.88
N LYS A 134 -5.88 -2.72 -12.83
CA LYS A 134 -6.43 -3.90 -12.14
C LYS A 134 -5.90 -5.20 -12.76
N GLN A 135 -5.80 -5.28 -14.09
CA GLN A 135 -5.23 -6.43 -14.78
C GLN A 135 -3.73 -6.59 -14.48
N CYS A 136 -2.97 -5.49 -14.51
CA CYS A 136 -1.55 -5.47 -14.15
C CYS A 136 -1.33 -5.95 -12.72
N ALA A 137 -2.04 -5.37 -11.74
CA ALA A 137 -1.95 -5.71 -10.32
C ALA A 137 -2.23 -7.21 -10.08
N GLN A 138 -3.28 -7.76 -10.70
CA GLN A 138 -3.61 -9.17 -10.58
C GLN A 138 -2.55 -10.08 -11.19
N ARG A 139 -2.02 -9.73 -12.37
CA ARG A 139 -0.97 -10.49 -13.04
C ARG A 139 0.30 -10.49 -12.21
N GLU A 140 0.72 -9.34 -11.70
CA GLU A 140 1.92 -9.17 -10.90
C GLU A 140 1.85 -9.96 -9.60
N TYR A 141 0.75 -9.85 -8.85
CA TYR A 141 0.53 -10.66 -7.65
C TYR A 141 0.68 -12.16 -7.93
N ARG A 142 0.06 -12.66 -9.02
CA ARG A 142 0.13 -14.08 -9.40
C ARG A 142 1.56 -14.50 -9.75
N LEU A 143 2.29 -13.67 -10.49
CA LEU A 143 3.66 -13.95 -10.87
C LEU A 143 4.57 -13.99 -9.64
N LEU A 144 4.51 -12.97 -8.78
CA LEU A 144 5.30 -12.92 -7.53
C LEU A 144 4.98 -14.11 -6.63
N LYS A 145 3.70 -14.44 -6.44
CA LYS A 145 3.28 -15.61 -5.64
C LYS A 145 3.83 -16.93 -6.18
N ASN A 146 3.78 -17.12 -7.50
CA ASN A 146 4.33 -18.30 -8.15
C ASN A 146 5.85 -18.37 -7.96
N LEU A 147 6.54 -17.24 -8.11
CA LEU A 147 7.98 -17.14 -7.90
C LEU A 147 8.36 -17.42 -6.44
N ASN A 148 7.65 -16.87 -5.45
CA ASN A 148 7.89 -17.16 -4.04
C ASN A 148 7.72 -18.66 -3.71
N THR A 149 6.82 -19.36 -4.43
CA THR A 149 6.60 -20.80 -4.27
C THR A 149 7.73 -21.62 -4.90
N GLN A 150 8.25 -21.20 -6.05
CA GLN A 150 9.32 -21.89 -6.76
C GLN A 150 10.70 -21.63 -6.16
N TYR A 151 10.91 -20.46 -5.58
CA TYR A 151 12.21 -19.99 -5.08
C TYR A 151 12.08 -19.50 -3.63
N THR A 152 12.06 -20.43 -2.69
CA THR A 152 11.84 -20.15 -1.25
C THR A 152 12.97 -19.35 -0.60
N ASP A 153 14.21 -19.48 -1.10
CA ASP A 153 15.41 -18.77 -0.61
C ASP A 153 15.89 -17.74 -1.64
N SER A 154 15.01 -16.83 -2.06
CA SER A 154 15.32 -15.81 -3.07
C SER A 154 15.09 -14.40 -2.56
N PHE A 155 15.70 -13.42 -3.24
CA PHE A 155 15.47 -11.98 -3.02
C PHE A 155 14.18 -11.49 -3.68
N ILE A 156 13.22 -12.39 -3.93
CA ILE A 156 11.96 -12.06 -4.59
C ILE A 156 10.99 -11.54 -3.53
N PRO A 157 10.46 -10.31 -3.69
CA PRO A 157 9.43 -9.74 -2.83
C PRO A 157 8.31 -10.71 -2.49
N LYS A 158 7.97 -10.81 -1.21
CA LYS A 158 6.78 -11.57 -0.80
C LYS A 158 5.51 -10.81 -1.15
N VAL A 159 4.49 -11.55 -1.58
CA VAL A 159 3.10 -11.06 -1.66
C VAL A 159 2.21 -11.83 -0.69
N TYR A 160 1.32 -11.09 -0.02
CA TYR A 160 0.54 -11.63 1.10
C TYR A 160 -0.93 -11.82 0.71
N ALA A 161 -1.56 -10.80 0.12
CA ALA A 161 -2.98 -10.81 -0.20
C ALA A 161 -3.31 -10.10 -1.52
N LEU A 162 -4.43 -10.48 -2.14
CA LEU A 162 -5.03 -9.85 -3.30
C LEU A 162 -6.54 -9.81 -3.09
N GLY A 163 -7.19 -8.68 -3.38
CA GLY A 163 -8.64 -8.57 -3.30
C GLY A 163 -9.18 -7.34 -4.00
N ASN A 164 -10.51 -7.20 -3.95
CA ASN A 164 -11.23 -6.07 -4.52
C ASN A 164 -12.06 -5.40 -3.43
N VAL A 165 -12.17 -4.08 -3.51
CA VAL A 165 -13.05 -3.26 -2.68
C VAL A 165 -13.71 -2.20 -3.55
N PHE A 166 -14.84 -1.68 -3.12
CA PHE A 166 -15.51 -0.57 -3.80
C PHE A 166 -15.31 0.72 -3.00
N THR A 167 -14.98 1.83 -3.66
CA THR A 167 -14.93 3.14 -3.00
C THR A 167 -16.33 3.57 -2.58
N ASN A 168 -16.49 4.17 -1.40
CA ASN A 168 -17.79 4.54 -0.85
C ASN A 168 -18.64 5.46 -1.74
N LYS A 169 -18.07 6.56 -2.26
CA LYS A 169 -18.88 7.58 -2.97
C LYS A 169 -19.18 7.23 -4.42
N ASN A 170 -18.17 6.81 -5.16
CA ASN A 170 -18.26 6.64 -6.62
C ASN A 170 -18.38 5.18 -7.06
N GLN A 171 -18.42 4.24 -6.10
CA GLN A 171 -18.54 2.80 -6.37
C GLN A 171 -17.53 2.29 -7.41
N VAL A 172 -16.35 2.91 -7.44
CA VAL A 172 -15.26 2.45 -8.29
C VAL A 172 -14.67 1.22 -7.63
N GLU A 173 -14.63 0.11 -8.37
CA GLU A 173 -13.92 -1.09 -7.95
C GLU A 173 -12.41 -0.81 -7.97
N ALA A 174 -11.76 -0.95 -6.83
CA ALA A 174 -10.32 -0.97 -6.71
C ALA A 174 -9.83 -2.41 -6.50
N ARG A 175 -8.80 -2.81 -7.25
CA ARG A 175 -8.06 -4.05 -7.02
C ARG A 175 -6.79 -3.75 -6.26
N MET A 176 -6.56 -4.46 -5.17
CA MET A 176 -5.44 -4.21 -4.28
C MET A 176 -4.65 -5.48 -4.03
N PHE A 177 -3.32 -5.37 -3.96
CA PHE A 177 -2.49 -6.44 -3.43
C PHE A 177 -1.48 -5.93 -2.43
N LEU A 178 -1.33 -6.70 -1.35
CA LEU A 178 -0.41 -6.44 -0.26
C LEU A 178 0.90 -7.20 -0.51
N GLY A 179 2.02 -6.50 -0.40
CA GLY A 179 3.37 -7.04 -0.59
C GLY A 179 4.35 -6.54 0.46
N GLU A 180 5.55 -7.10 0.39
CA GLU A 180 6.68 -6.70 1.23
C GLU A 180 7.15 -5.28 0.90
N TRP A 181 7.37 -4.47 1.93
CA TRP A 181 8.00 -3.17 1.76
C TRP A 181 9.51 -3.36 1.58
N PHE A 182 10.10 -2.64 0.61
CA PHE A 182 11.52 -2.79 0.26
C PHE A 182 12.41 -1.94 1.16
N GLU A 183 12.37 -2.22 2.45
CA GLU A 183 13.28 -1.59 3.40
C GLU A 183 14.72 -2.05 3.12
N GLY A 184 15.65 -1.10 2.99
CA GLY A 184 17.07 -1.40 2.73
C GLY A 184 17.41 -1.76 1.28
N PHE A 185 16.50 -1.54 0.32
CA PHE A 185 16.79 -1.67 -1.11
C PHE A 185 16.96 -0.29 -1.77
N SER A 186 17.86 -0.19 -2.75
CA SER A 186 18.01 0.99 -3.60
C SER A 186 17.23 0.83 -4.91
N GLU A 187 16.56 1.89 -5.35
CA GLU A 187 15.98 1.94 -6.68
C GLU A 187 17.09 2.16 -7.71
N PHE A 188 17.03 1.49 -8.87
CA PHE A 188 17.93 1.77 -9.97
C PHE A 188 17.18 1.77 -11.30
N HIS A 189 17.66 2.57 -12.24
CA HIS A 189 17.12 2.58 -13.59
C HIS A 189 18.24 2.74 -14.61
N ILE A 190 17.98 2.26 -15.82
CA ILE A 190 18.87 2.46 -16.96
C ILE A 190 18.50 3.80 -17.60
N SER A 191 19.47 4.70 -17.71
CA SER A 191 19.32 6.01 -18.38
C SER A 191 20.43 6.25 -19.39
N LEU A 192 20.20 7.19 -20.30
CA LEU A 192 21.24 7.64 -21.23
C LEU A 192 22.12 8.68 -20.53
N ASP A 193 23.42 8.44 -20.45
CA ASP A 193 24.36 9.42 -19.90
C ASP A 193 24.62 10.52 -20.93
N PRO A 194 24.32 11.80 -20.63
CA PRO A 194 24.50 12.90 -21.58
C PRO A 194 25.97 13.19 -21.92
N SER A 195 26.93 12.71 -21.13
CA SER A 195 28.37 12.93 -21.36
C SER A 195 28.95 12.05 -22.47
N ASP A 196 28.42 10.84 -22.67
CA ASP A 196 28.94 9.88 -23.65
C ASP A 196 27.86 9.17 -24.49
N GLY A 197 26.57 9.47 -24.26
CA GLY A 197 25.44 8.91 -24.98
C GLY A 197 25.19 7.43 -24.73
N LYS A 198 25.79 6.83 -23.69
CA LYS A 198 25.65 5.40 -23.38
C LYS A 198 24.61 5.15 -22.31
N HIS A 199 23.98 3.99 -22.37
CA HIS A 199 23.11 3.52 -21.29
C HIS A 199 23.95 3.17 -20.05
N LYS A 200 23.63 3.79 -18.92
CA LYS A 200 24.24 3.53 -17.62
C LYS A 200 23.17 3.24 -16.57
N ILE A 201 23.56 2.49 -15.55
CA ILE A 201 22.71 2.27 -14.39
C ILE A 201 22.89 3.47 -13.46
N ILE A 202 21.80 4.17 -13.20
CA ILE A 202 21.72 5.15 -12.12
C ILE A 202 21.11 4.44 -10.93
N VAL A 203 21.84 4.44 -9.81
CA VAL A 203 21.33 4.01 -8.51
C VAL A 203 20.84 5.25 -7.78
N TRP A 204 19.62 5.20 -7.28
CA TRP A 204 19.05 6.21 -6.39
C TRP A 204 19.31 5.77 -4.97
N ASP A 205 20.20 6.50 -4.30
CA ASP A 205 20.37 6.39 -2.86
C ASP A 205 19.35 7.33 -2.20
N HIS A 206 18.54 6.78 -1.29
CA HIS A 206 17.51 7.49 -0.53
C HIS A 206 18.08 8.12 0.75
#